data_AF-A0A524C6R8-F1
#
_entry.id   AF-A0A524C6R8-F1
#
_cell.length_a   1.000
_cell.length_b   1.000
_cell.length_c   1.000
_cell.angle_alpha   90.00
_cell.angle_beta   90.00
_cell.angle_gamma   90.00
#
_symmetry.space_group_name_H-M   'P 1'
#
loop_
_entity.id
_entity.type
_entity.pdbx_description
1 polymer ?
#
loop_
_entity_poly.entity_id
_entity_poly.type
_entity_poly.pdbx_seq_one_letter_code
_entity_poly.pdbx_strand_id
1 'polypeptide(L)'
;MEQVNFFLSNFCLTYQTEVIEFLNKCHAYIKDLLSFKKITIYNKLEQHTDFQKQETIQKIITSTNSALNTIGIPLEELVPTEFIFEKVFSERLNSYKDYNEFYEKELKEYVNRYLFVSLIEYIIKVDENKLENLDLFDLLPPKFKKKLIHYRNHNPISLEEKQVLLDVLEQINHYVDLRSITIILGSFNNAPEVQIPPEQEEDIMDQLKNARESILNLIETPNENDLEKKRLQQDLEDLTGAMRELDESGTTFAHSFGNFSPLRQDLVRDLDINIQNLNTCIAENPEFLDLENLFYLISIMRLIGTDIPLSAQKIEEYLKPFVNTRVFSSGIYHKPNPISNAYGLSILSELNIIDNTDIVDLLDIEMFLENEFISFIPEKLILNFYTLIALKLLEKKGNIIRDKNNLLKELISMDVTTFPDKSIPLDILCHLATIKLIQESRDITRLKNIYYSELKNALKDDGSVNHNLTDSARGLLILKLLELDNPNEELIRTLVNYIKSHSRFFIENPPNNVFNWQNDQLAFKVELRMLFWVCLALYQIDDFS
;
A
#
# COMPACT_ATOMS: atom_id res chain seq x y z
N MET A 1 -26.50 20.86 24.02
CA MET A 1 -25.42 21.80 23.66
C MET A 1 -24.17 21.60 24.49
N GLU A 2 -24.23 21.61 25.83
CA GLU A 2 -23.03 21.45 26.69
C GLU A 2 -22.32 20.10 26.50
N GLN A 3 -23.06 19.00 26.40
CA GLN A 3 -22.50 17.67 26.12
C GLN A 3 -21.93 17.53 24.70
N VAL A 4 -22.54 18.17 23.70
CA VAL A 4 -22.04 18.21 22.31
C VAL A 4 -20.74 19.01 22.24
N ASN A 5 -20.65 20.13 22.96
CA ASN A 5 -19.43 20.91 23.10
C ASN A 5 -18.33 20.09 23.79
N PHE A 6 -18.65 19.40 24.89
CA PHE A 6 -17.70 18.52 25.58
C PHE A 6 -17.19 17.41 24.65
N PHE A 7 -18.09 16.78 23.89
CA PHE A 7 -17.74 15.76 22.91
C PHE A 7 -16.78 16.29 21.83
N LEU A 8 -17.13 17.38 21.14
CA LEU A 8 -16.28 17.96 20.09
C LEU A 8 -14.95 18.48 20.64
N SER A 9 -14.97 19.12 21.81
CA SER A 9 -13.75 19.60 22.47
C SER A 9 -12.83 18.44 22.83
N ASN A 10 -13.38 17.38 23.43
CA ASN A 10 -12.62 16.20 23.79
C ASN A 10 -12.07 15.49 22.55
N PHE A 11 -12.87 15.38 21.48
CA PHE A 11 -12.44 14.78 20.22
C PHE A 11 -11.29 15.55 19.58
N CYS A 12 -11.45 16.88 19.42
CA CYS A 12 -10.43 17.74 18.84
C CYS A 12 -9.14 17.75 19.68
N LEU A 13 -9.24 17.79 21.02
CA LEU A 13 -8.07 17.73 21.90
C LEU A 13 -7.36 16.37 21.85
N THR A 14 -8.13 15.28 21.82
CA THR A 14 -7.57 13.91 21.88
C THR A 14 -6.93 13.49 20.56
N TYR A 15 -7.49 13.91 19.42
CA TYR A 15 -7.08 13.43 18.10
C TYR A 15 -6.62 14.52 17.14
N GLN A 16 -6.22 15.69 17.66
CA GLN A 16 -5.81 16.83 16.85
C GLN A 16 -4.78 16.44 15.78
N THR A 17 -3.71 15.76 16.20
CA THR A 17 -2.58 15.38 15.35
C THR A 17 -3.02 14.41 14.27
N GLU A 18 -3.77 13.38 14.62
CA GLU A 18 -4.26 12.36 13.68
C GLU A 18 -5.27 12.95 12.71
N VAL A 19 -6.17 13.83 13.15
CA VAL A 19 -7.10 14.53 12.25
C VAL A 19 -6.32 15.40 11.27
N ILE A 20 -5.29 16.13 11.72
CA ILE A 20 -4.44 16.93 10.82
C ILE A 20 -3.70 16.04 9.81
N GLU A 21 -3.13 14.92 10.26
CA GLU A 21 -2.44 13.96 9.37
C GLU A 21 -3.41 13.37 8.34
N PHE A 22 -4.61 12.99 8.77
CA PHE A 22 -5.70 12.51 7.92
C PHE A 22 -6.05 13.52 6.82
N LEU A 23 -6.29 14.78 7.20
CA LEU A 23 -6.60 15.84 6.24
C LEU A 23 -5.46 16.05 5.24
N ASN A 24 -4.20 16.00 5.70
CA ASN A 24 -3.04 16.11 4.83
C ASN A 24 -2.93 14.95 3.83
N LYS A 25 -3.17 13.70 4.26
CA LYS A 25 -3.22 12.52 3.37
C LYS A 25 -4.30 12.68 2.30
N CYS A 26 -5.51 13.10 2.69
CA CYS A 26 -6.61 13.34 1.75
C CYS A 26 -6.29 14.46 0.75
N HIS A 27 -5.63 15.55 1.17
CA HIS A 27 -5.20 16.59 0.23
C HIS A 27 -4.09 16.14 -0.70
N ALA A 28 -3.17 15.29 -0.24
CA ALA A 28 -2.16 14.67 -1.10
C ALA A 28 -2.84 13.82 -2.18
N TYR A 29 -3.80 12.98 -1.78
CA TYR A 29 -4.62 12.19 -2.69
C TYR A 29 -5.36 13.04 -3.74
N ILE A 30 -5.99 14.15 -3.34
CA ILE A 30 -6.66 15.05 -4.29
C ILE A 30 -5.65 15.67 -5.27
N LYS A 31 -4.47 16.08 -4.80
CA LYS A 31 -3.42 16.63 -5.67
C LYS A 31 -2.87 15.58 -6.63
N ASP A 32 -2.73 14.34 -6.18
CA ASP A 32 -2.33 13.21 -7.02
C ASP A 32 -3.39 12.93 -8.10
N LEU A 33 -4.69 12.99 -7.75
CA LEU A 33 -5.78 12.86 -8.71
C LEU A 33 -5.79 13.99 -9.75
N LEU A 34 -5.50 15.22 -9.34
CA LEU A 34 -5.37 16.37 -10.26
C LEU A 34 -4.19 16.17 -11.21
N SER A 35 -3.04 15.73 -10.68
CA SER A 35 -1.84 15.41 -11.46
C SER A 35 -2.11 14.29 -12.47
N PHE A 36 -2.78 13.21 -12.03
CA PHE A 36 -3.20 12.08 -12.85
C PHE A 36 -4.10 12.52 -14.01
N LYS A 37 -5.06 13.42 -13.75
CA LYS A 37 -5.94 14.02 -14.77
C LYS A 37 -5.24 15.08 -15.64
N LYS A 38 -3.91 15.22 -15.53
CA LYS A 38 -3.07 16.18 -16.26
C LYS A 38 -3.47 17.65 -16.02
N ILE A 39 -3.94 17.95 -14.81
CA ILE A 39 -4.32 19.30 -14.39
C ILE A 39 -3.13 19.94 -13.65
N THR A 40 -2.42 20.85 -14.31
CA THR A 40 -1.24 21.49 -13.71
C THR A 40 -1.62 22.67 -12.83
N ILE A 41 -1.67 22.45 -11.51
CA ILE A 41 -2.09 23.48 -10.56
C ILE A 41 -1.04 24.57 -10.31
N TYR A 42 0.23 24.32 -10.62
CA TYR A 42 1.33 25.27 -10.41
C TYR A 42 1.57 26.23 -11.59
N ASN A 43 0.76 26.15 -12.65
CA ASN A 43 0.86 27.09 -13.76
C ASN A 43 0.39 28.48 -13.34
N LYS A 44 1.15 29.51 -13.72
CA LYS A 44 0.78 30.90 -13.46
C LYS A 44 -0.47 31.26 -14.26
N LEU A 45 -1.44 31.89 -13.62
CA LEU A 45 -2.70 32.28 -14.28
C LEU A 45 -2.47 33.21 -15.48
N GLU A 46 -1.44 34.06 -15.41
CA GLU A 46 -1.05 35.00 -16.47
C GLU A 46 -0.69 34.30 -17.80
N GLN A 47 -0.31 33.02 -17.76
CA GLN A 47 0.09 32.25 -18.95
C GLN A 47 -1.10 31.66 -19.72
N HIS A 48 -2.31 31.75 -19.17
CA HIS A 48 -3.50 31.12 -19.73
C HIS A 48 -4.52 32.17 -20.17
N THR A 49 -5.29 31.86 -21.22
CA THR A 49 -6.45 32.65 -21.64
C THR A 49 -7.59 32.51 -20.63
N ASP A 50 -8.55 33.43 -20.62
CA ASP A 50 -9.68 33.35 -19.68
C ASP A 50 -10.52 32.08 -19.88
N PHE A 51 -10.65 31.62 -21.14
CA PHE A 51 -11.26 30.32 -21.44
C PHE A 51 -10.49 29.16 -20.79
N GLN A 52 -9.16 29.12 -20.95
CA GLN A 52 -8.32 28.09 -20.33
C GLN A 52 -8.36 28.14 -18.80
N LYS A 53 -8.45 29.34 -18.21
CA LYS A 53 -8.59 29.51 -16.76
C LYS A 53 -9.90 28.90 -16.24
N GLN A 54 -11.02 29.23 -16.89
CA GLN A 54 -12.34 28.68 -16.53
C GLN A 54 -12.36 27.15 -16.68
N GLU A 55 -11.87 26.64 -17.82
CA GLU A 55 -11.81 25.20 -18.07
C GLU A 55 -10.94 24.46 -17.03
N THR A 56 -9.78 25.03 -16.67
CA THR A 56 -8.88 24.43 -15.69
C THR A 56 -9.49 24.42 -14.29
N ILE A 57 -10.17 25.49 -13.89
CA ILE A 57 -10.83 25.56 -12.58
C ILE A 57 -12.00 24.59 -12.49
N GLN A 58 -12.82 24.50 -13.53
CA GLN A 58 -13.90 23.52 -13.58
C GLN A 58 -13.36 22.10 -13.43
N LYS A 59 -12.24 21.77 -14.12
CA LYS A 59 -11.56 20.48 -13.97
C LYS A 59 -11.03 20.25 -12.54
N ILE A 60 -10.48 21.27 -11.88
CA ILE A 60 -10.00 21.18 -10.49
C ILE A 60 -11.17 20.88 -9.54
N ILE A 61 -12.26 21.65 -9.65
CA ILE A 61 -13.45 21.52 -8.83
C ILE A 61 -14.08 20.13 -9.04
N THR A 62 -14.33 19.76 -10.29
CA THR A 62 -14.92 18.45 -10.65
C THR A 62 -14.07 17.30 -10.13
N SER A 63 -12.74 17.41 -10.20
CA SER A 63 -11.83 16.36 -9.72
C SER A 63 -11.78 16.30 -8.20
N THR A 64 -11.85 17.45 -7.52
CA THR A 64 -11.95 17.52 -6.06
C THR A 64 -13.26 16.89 -5.58
N ASN A 65 -14.38 17.18 -6.26
CA ASN A 65 -15.66 16.56 -5.99
C ASN A 65 -15.64 15.05 -6.30
N SER A 66 -14.97 14.63 -7.37
CA SER A 66 -14.78 13.20 -7.65
C SER A 66 -14.07 12.51 -6.49
N ALA A 67 -12.98 13.10 -5.97
CA ALA A 67 -12.25 12.55 -4.82
C ALA A 67 -13.12 12.44 -3.56
N LEU A 68 -13.94 13.46 -3.27
CA LEU A 68 -14.88 13.44 -2.14
C LEU A 68 -15.99 12.40 -2.35
N ASN A 69 -16.48 12.25 -3.59
CA ASN A 69 -17.46 11.22 -3.91
C ASN A 69 -16.92 9.80 -3.75
N THR A 70 -15.66 9.58 -4.14
CA THR A 70 -14.94 8.32 -3.91
C THR A 70 -14.83 7.95 -2.44
N ILE A 71 -14.86 8.93 -1.54
CA ILE A 71 -14.87 8.74 -0.09
C ILE A 71 -16.29 8.43 0.45
N GLY A 72 -17.33 8.57 -0.38
CA GLY A 72 -18.72 8.27 -0.04
C GLY A 72 -19.59 9.51 0.19
N ILE A 73 -19.16 10.69 -0.26
CA ILE A 73 -19.98 11.91 -0.17
C ILE A 73 -20.90 11.98 -1.40
N PRO A 74 -22.24 12.11 -1.24
CA PRO A 74 -23.17 12.12 -2.36
C PRO A 74 -22.91 13.28 -3.34
N LEU A 75 -23.01 13.01 -4.65
CA LEU A 75 -22.81 14.04 -5.68
C LEU A 75 -23.82 15.18 -5.55
N GLU A 76 -25.04 14.89 -5.08
CA GLU A 76 -26.09 15.88 -4.86
C GLU A 76 -25.69 16.95 -3.83
N GLU A 77 -24.80 16.62 -2.88
CA GLU A 77 -24.25 17.56 -1.90
C GLU A 77 -23.09 18.38 -2.48
N LEU A 78 -22.41 17.87 -3.50
CA LEU A 78 -21.20 18.46 -4.09
C LEU A 78 -21.52 19.39 -5.27
N VAL A 79 -22.48 19.02 -6.14
CA VAL A 79 -22.86 19.73 -7.37
C VAL A 79 -23.32 21.17 -7.15
N PRO A 80 -24.13 21.51 -6.12
CA PRO A 80 -24.51 22.90 -5.85
C PRO A 80 -23.32 23.82 -5.57
N THR A 81 -22.20 23.26 -5.12
CA THR A 81 -21.01 24.02 -4.74
C THR A 81 -20.07 24.32 -5.91
N GLU A 82 -20.20 23.61 -7.04
CA GLU A 82 -19.37 23.84 -8.22
C GLU A 82 -19.53 25.27 -8.76
N PHE A 83 -20.78 25.69 -8.93
CA PHE A 83 -21.13 27.04 -9.39
C PHE A 83 -20.68 28.13 -8.42
N ILE A 84 -20.59 27.83 -7.12
CA ILE A 84 -20.12 28.78 -6.10
C ILE A 84 -18.63 29.02 -6.27
N PHE A 85 -17.83 27.95 -6.42
CA PHE A 85 -16.37 28.08 -6.55
C PHE A 85 -15.92 28.67 -7.88
N GLU A 86 -16.63 28.38 -8.98
CA GLU A 86 -16.39 29.05 -10.27
C GLU A 86 -16.62 30.56 -10.18
N LYS A 87 -17.69 30.97 -9.48
CA LYS A 87 -18.01 32.38 -9.24
C LYS A 87 -16.96 33.03 -8.34
N VAL A 88 -16.57 32.39 -7.23
CA VAL A 88 -15.53 32.89 -6.32
C VAL A 88 -14.20 33.07 -7.05
N PHE A 89 -13.80 32.09 -7.86
CA PHE A 89 -12.59 32.20 -8.66
C PHE A 89 -12.64 33.40 -9.61
N SER A 90 -13.76 33.60 -10.30
CA SER A 90 -13.95 34.70 -11.25
C SER A 90 -13.91 36.07 -10.56
N GLU A 91 -14.54 36.20 -9.39
CA GLU A 91 -14.56 37.46 -8.61
C GLU A 91 -13.20 37.80 -7.99
N ARG A 92 -12.40 36.78 -7.64
CA ARG A 92 -11.12 36.93 -6.95
C ARG A 92 -9.91 36.58 -7.80
N LEU A 93 -10.07 36.53 -9.12
CA LEU A 93 -9.03 36.06 -10.05
C LEU A 93 -7.65 36.69 -9.81
N ASN A 94 -7.63 38.00 -9.59
CA ASN A 94 -6.39 38.77 -9.37
C ASN A 94 -5.72 38.52 -8.01
N SER A 95 -6.36 37.75 -7.12
CA SER A 95 -5.83 37.41 -5.78
C SER A 95 -5.04 36.10 -5.75
N TYR A 96 -4.99 35.38 -6.88
CA TYR A 96 -4.30 34.11 -7.03
C TYR A 96 -3.16 34.24 -8.04
N LYS A 97 -1.99 33.69 -7.70
CA LYS A 97 -0.85 33.64 -8.64
C LYS A 97 -0.93 32.43 -9.59
N ASP A 98 -1.41 31.31 -9.05
CA ASP A 98 -1.57 30.03 -9.72
C ASP A 98 -2.84 29.33 -9.21
N TYR A 99 -3.18 28.18 -9.81
CA TYR A 99 -4.36 27.42 -9.40
C TYR A 99 -4.19 26.70 -8.05
N ASN A 100 -2.95 26.45 -7.61
CA ASN A 100 -2.69 25.88 -6.29
C ASN A 100 -3.02 26.90 -5.18
N GLU A 101 -2.76 28.20 -5.38
CA GLU A 101 -3.22 29.23 -4.45
C GLU A 101 -4.74 29.27 -4.33
N PHE A 102 -5.49 29.06 -5.42
CA PHE A 102 -6.94 28.92 -5.37
C PHE A 102 -7.35 27.68 -4.56
N TYR A 103 -6.72 26.53 -4.83
CA TYR A 103 -6.99 25.30 -4.08
C TYR A 103 -6.73 25.48 -2.57
N GLU A 104 -5.58 26.03 -2.19
CA GLU A 104 -5.21 26.23 -0.78
C GLU A 104 -6.07 27.28 -0.06
N LYS A 105 -6.49 28.35 -0.75
CA LYS A 105 -7.26 29.45 -0.13
C LYS A 105 -8.76 29.17 -0.07
N GLU A 106 -9.33 28.50 -1.08
CA GLU A 106 -10.78 28.36 -1.24
C GLU A 106 -11.24 26.91 -1.07
N LEU A 107 -10.65 25.94 -1.78
CA LEU A 107 -11.12 24.55 -1.79
C LEU A 107 -10.68 23.75 -0.56
N LYS A 108 -9.54 24.09 0.04
CA LYS A 108 -8.95 23.32 1.15
C LYS A 108 -9.91 23.23 2.34
N GLU A 109 -10.49 24.36 2.73
CA GLU A 109 -11.40 24.43 3.86
C GLU A 109 -12.72 23.71 3.60
N TYR A 110 -13.19 23.77 2.35
CA TYR A 110 -14.35 23.01 1.89
C TYR A 110 -14.14 21.49 1.98
N VAL A 111 -12.98 21.02 1.51
CA VAL A 111 -12.58 19.61 1.63
C VAL A 111 -12.45 19.20 3.10
N ASN A 112 -11.78 20.01 3.94
CA ASN A 112 -11.62 19.72 5.36
C ASN A 112 -12.96 19.54 6.07
N ARG A 113 -13.97 20.35 5.72
CA ARG A 113 -15.30 20.27 6.31
C ARG A 113 -15.90 18.88 6.10
N TYR A 114 -15.95 18.42 4.86
CA TYR A 114 -16.54 17.12 4.54
C TYR A 114 -15.78 15.95 5.17
N LEU A 115 -14.45 16.02 5.14
CA LEU A 115 -13.60 15.00 5.73
C LEU A 115 -13.78 14.94 7.25
N PHE A 116 -13.79 16.08 7.93
CA PHE A 116 -14.02 16.15 9.38
C PHE A 116 -15.41 15.65 9.76
N VAL A 117 -16.46 16.09 9.04
CA VAL A 117 -17.83 15.62 9.25
C VAL A 117 -17.92 14.10 9.09
N SER A 118 -17.27 13.53 8.09
CA SER A 118 -17.24 12.08 7.87
C SER A 118 -16.68 11.30 9.06
N LEU A 119 -15.65 11.84 9.74
CA LEU A 119 -15.12 11.24 10.98
C LEU A 119 -16.16 11.26 12.11
N ILE A 120 -16.86 12.38 12.28
CA ILE A 120 -17.86 12.50 13.34
C ILE A 120 -19.08 11.62 13.05
N GLU A 121 -19.57 11.62 11.81
CA GLU A 121 -20.68 10.75 11.35
C GLU A 121 -20.40 9.28 11.62
N TYR A 122 -19.16 8.84 11.40
CA TYR A 122 -18.72 7.50 11.75
C TYR A 122 -18.82 7.23 13.26
N ILE A 123 -18.31 8.14 14.09
CA ILE A 123 -18.34 7.98 15.56
C ILE A 123 -19.78 7.85 16.05
N ILE A 124 -20.72 8.59 15.46
CA ILE A 124 -22.13 8.58 15.87
C ILE A 124 -22.99 7.56 15.10
N LYS A 125 -22.37 6.70 14.30
CA LYS A 125 -23.04 5.63 13.53
C LYS A 125 -24.13 6.18 12.62
N VAL A 126 -23.81 7.21 11.85
CA VAL A 126 -24.68 7.75 10.78
C VAL A 126 -24.35 7.06 9.47
N ASP A 127 -23.06 6.98 9.13
CA ASP A 127 -22.58 6.33 7.92
C ASP A 127 -21.23 5.66 8.19
N GLU A 128 -21.24 4.32 8.25
CA GLU A 128 -20.02 3.55 8.48
C GLU A 128 -19.21 3.37 7.18
N ASN A 129 -19.84 3.48 6.02
CA ASN A 129 -19.21 3.22 4.72
C ASN A 129 -18.18 4.30 4.37
N LYS A 130 -18.40 5.56 4.78
CA LYS A 130 -17.45 6.65 4.57
C LYS A 130 -16.08 6.35 5.18
N LEU A 131 -16.05 5.75 6.38
CA LEU A 131 -14.78 5.40 7.01
C LEU A 131 -14.15 4.15 6.39
N GLU A 132 -14.95 3.16 5.97
CA GLU A 132 -14.45 2.00 5.24
C GLU A 132 -13.80 2.42 3.91
N ASN A 133 -14.39 3.36 3.18
CA ASN A 133 -13.78 3.92 1.98
C ASN A 133 -12.45 4.61 2.30
N LEU A 134 -12.40 5.47 3.31
CA LEU A 134 -11.16 6.14 3.73
C LEU A 134 -10.03 5.15 4.08
N ASP A 135 -10.38 4.00 4.67
CA ASP A 135 -9.47 2.92 4.99
C ASP A 135 -9.01 2.17 3.73
N LEU A 136 -9.93 1.89 2.79
CA LEU A 136 -9.63 1.26 1.50
C LEU A 136 -8.66 2.09 0.64
N PHE A 137 -8.74 3.43 0.71
CA PHE A 137 -7.84 4.34 -0.01
C PHE A 137 -6.55 4.66 0.75
N ASP A 138 -6.29 4.02 1.90
CA ASP A 138 -5.13 4.29 2.77
C ASP A 138 -5.00 5.78 3.19
N LEU A 139 -6.15 6.46 3.30
CA LEU A 139 -6.23 7.88 3.64
C LEU A 139 -6.24 8.13 5.14
N LEU A 140 -6.53 7.11 5.95
CA LEU A 140 -6.48 7.20 7.40
C LEU A 140 -5.02 7.13 7.91
N PRO A 141 -4.65 7.91 8.92
CA PRO A 141 -3.41 7.70 9.66
C PRO A 141 -3.37 6.31 10.30
N PRO A 142 -2.18 5.76 10.53
CA PRO A 142 -2.02 4.47 11.20
C PRO A 142 -2.80 4.43 12.53
N LYS A 143 -3.52 3.32 12.79
CA LYS A 143 -4.38 3.11 13.97
C LYS A 143 -5.55 4.07 14.13
N PHE A 144 -5.76 5.06 13.26
CA PHE A 144 -6.77 6.08 13.51
C PHE A 144 -8.17 5.49 13.56
N LYS A 145 -8.52 4.57 12.65
CA LYS A 145 -9.78 3.80 12.69
C LYS A 145 -10.00 3.09 14.02
N LYS A 146 -8.96 2.42 14.56
CA LYS A 146 -9.04 1.74 15.88
C LYS A 146 -9.25 2.74 17.02
N LYS A 147 -8.59 3.91 16.97
CA LYS A 147 -8.79 5.00 17.94
C LYS A 147 -10.21 5.57 17.87
N LEU A 148 -10.76 5.76 16.66
CA LEU A 148 -12.15 6.18 16.45
C LEU A 148 -13.14 5.15 17.00
N ILE A 149 -12.92 3.85 16.76
CA ILE A 149 -13.73 2.77 17.34
C ILE A 149 -13.66 2.80 18.87
N HIS A 150 -12.46 2.95 19.45
CA HIS A 150 -12.29 3.05 20.89
C HIS A 150 -13.03 4.26 21.46
N TYR A 151 -12.85 5.43 20.85
CA TYR A 151 -13.51 6.66 21.26
C TYR A 151 -15.04 6.54 21.22
N ARG A 152 -15.57 5.99 20.11
CA ARG A 152 -16.99 5.69 19.94
C ARG A 152 -17.54 4.79 21.04
N ASN A 153 -16.79 3.75 21.41
CA ASN A 153 -17.24 2.77 22.42
C ASN A 153 -17.19 3.34 23.85
N HIS A 154 -16.27 4.27 24.13
CA HIS A 154 -16.10 4.87 25.46
C HIS A 154 -16.86 6.18 25.66
N ASN A 155 -17.33 6.80 24.58
CA ASN A 155 -18.14 8.02 24.59
C ASN A 155 -19.47 7.77 23.84
N PRO A 156 -20.36 6.90 24.36
CA PRO A 156 -21.64 6.65 23.73
C PRO A 156 -22.51 7.92 23.75
N ILE A 157 -23.10 8.23 22.59
CA ILE A 157 -23.97 9.39 22.40
C ILE A 157 -25.44 8.93 22.41
N SER A 158 -26.28 9.62 23.16
CA SER A 158 -27.74 9.38 23.18
C SER A 158 -28.41 9.84 21.88
N LEU A 159 -29.64 9.37 21.63
CA LEU A 159 -30.37 9.73 20.41
C LEU A 159 -30.63 11.25 20.32
N GLU A 160 -30.91 11.91 21.44
CA GLU A 160 -31.15 13.34 21.53
C GLU A 160 -29.87 14.15 21.24
N GLU A 161 -28.73 13.73 21.81
CA GLU A 161 -27.42 14.34 21.54
C GLU A 161 -26.98 14.13 20.09
N LYS A 162 -27.29 12.96 19.50
CA LYS A 162 -27.01 12.67 18.09
C LYS A 162 -27.71 13.65 17.15
N GLN A 163 -28.98 13.98 17.42
CA GLN A 163 -29.71 14.95 16.60
C GLN A 163 -29.12 16.35 16.71
N VAL A 164 -28.80 16.81 17.93
CA VAL A 164 -28.17 18.11 18.14
C VAL A 164 -26.79 18.17 17.48
N LEU A 165 -26.02 17.07 17.50
CA LEU A 165 -24.72 17.00 16.84
C LEU A 165 -24.84 17.06 15.32
N LEU A 166 -25.84 16.41 14.72
CA LEU A 166 -26.12 16.53 13.29
C LEU A 166 -26.40 17.98 12.88
N ASP A 167 -27.22 18.69 13.65
CA ASP A 167 -27.52 20.12 13.41
C ASP A 167 -26.23 20.98 13.52
N VAL A 168 -25.32 20.63 14.44
CA VAL A 168 -24.00 21.29 14.58
C VAL A 168 -23.05 20.98 13.41
N LEU A 169 -23.09 19.77 12.87
CA LEU A 169 -22.23 19.35 11.74
C LEU A 169 -22.55 20.14 10.46
N GLU A 170 -23.81 20.53 10.24
CA GLU A 170 -24.19 21.40 9.12
C GLU A 170 -23.44 22.75 9.16
N GLN A 171 -23.13 23.24 10.36
CA GLN A 171 -22.49 24.54 10.58
C GLN A 171 -21.11 24.42 11.26
N ILE A 172 -20.42 23.29 11.08
CA ILE A 172 -19.23 22.93 11.87
C ILE A 172 -18.13 24.00 11.87
N ASN A 173 -17.97 24.78 10.80
CA ASN A 173 -16.99 25.86 10.69
C ASN A 173 -17.25 27.03 11.67
N HIS A 174 -18.45 27.15 12.25
CA HIS A 174 -18.72 28.11 13.32
C HIS A 174 -18.21 27.63 14.69
N TYR A 175 -17.95 26.33 14.82
CA TYR A 175 -17.64 25.67 16.08
C TYR A 175 -16.20 25.15 16.16
N VAL A 176 -15.65 24.72 15.03
CA VAL A 176 -14.29 24.16 14.91
C VAL A 176 -13.53 24.91 13.82
N ASP A 177 -12.33 25.40 14.15
CA ASP A 177 -11.36 25.84 13.15
C ASP A 177 -10.76 24.59 12.49
N LEU A 178 -11.18 24.32 11.26
CA LEU A 178 -10.77 23.14 10.51
C LEU A 178 -9.35 23.21 9.94
N ARG A 179 -8.61 24.31 10.15
CA ARG A 179 -7.19 24.42 9.78
C ARG A 179 -6.29 23.99 10.92
N SER A 180 -6.66 24.32 12.15
CA SER A 180 -5.92 23.98 13.36
C SER A 180 -6.53 22.83 14.16
N ILE A 181 -7.75 22.41 13.82
CA ILE A 181 -8.56 21.43 14.55
C ILE A 181 -8.71 21.85 16.02
N THR A 182 -9.14 23.11 16.22
CA THR A 182 -9.39 23.69 17.56
C THR A 182 -10.81 24.23 17.67
N ILE A 183 -11.34 24.30 18.90
CA ILE A 183 -12.66 24.88 19.15
C ILE A 183 -12.57 26.39 19.06
N ILE A 184 -13.51 27.01 18.33
CA ILE A 184 -13.60 28.47 18.26
C ILE A 184 -14.19 28.97 19.58
N LEU A 185 -13.41 29.79 20.31
CA LEU A 185 -13.80 30.34 21.60
C LEU A 185 -15.01 31.27 21.45
N GLY A 186 -16.07 31.01 22.22
CA GLY A 186 -17.33 31.78 22.18
C GLY A 186 -18.44 31.15 21.31
N SER A 187 -18.16 30.07 20.58
CA SER A 187 -19.16 29.37 19.76
C SER A 187 -20.15 28.53 20.57
N PHE A 188 -19.77 28.17 21.79
CA PHE A 188 -20.61 27.48 22.76
C PHE A 188 -20.64 28.32 24.04
N ASN A 189 -21.81 28.85 24.40
CA ASN A 189 -21.97 29.52 25.69
C ASN A 189 -21.82 28.45 26.81
N ASN A 190 -20.79 28.62 27.63
CA ASN A 190 -20.35 27.79 28.77
C ASN A 190 -19.51 26.55 28.38
N ALA A 191 -18.19 26.67 28.49
CA ALA A 191 -17.27 25.54 28.58
C ALA A 191 -16.64 25.54 29.99
N PRO A 192 -16.59 24.42 30.72
CA PRO A 192 -15.77 24.32 31.93
C PRO A 192 -14.29 24.23 31.57
N GLU A 193 -13.44 24.89 32.37
CA GLU A 193 -11.99 24.74 32.31
C GLU A 193 -11.60 23.28 32.57
N VAL A 194 -11.02 22.61 31.57
CA VAL A 194 -10.46 21.26 31.72
C VAL A 194 -9.03 21.41 32.26
N GLN A 195 -8.81 20.93 33.49
CA GLN A 195 -7.48 20.89 34.12
C GLN A 195 -6.63 19.79 33.48
N ILE A 196 -5.47 20.20 32.95
CA ILE A 196 -4.40 19.33 32.44
C ILE A 196 -3.69 18.68 33.64
N PRO A 197 -3.54 17.35 33.72
CA PRO A 197 -2.66 16.72 34.70
C PRO A 197 -1.20 17.02 34.32
N PRO A 198 -0.32 17.37 35.28
CA PRO A 198 1.06 17.75 34.98
C PRO A 198 1.87 16.54 34.49
N GLU A 199 2.53 16.69 33.35
CA GLU A 199 3.63 15.83 32.92
C GLU A 199 4.79 15.93 33.93
N GLN A 200 5.23 14.79 34.45
CA GLN A 200 6.48 14.68 35.20
C GLN A 200 7.64 14.56 34.21
N GLU A 201 8.20 15.71 33.81
CA GLU A 201 9.55 15.80 33.27
C GLU A 201 10.57 15.58 34.41
N GLU A 202 10.96 14.34 34.66
CA GLU A 202 12.25 14.04 35.29
C GLU A 202 12.65 12.60 34.88
N ASP A 203 13.92 12.43 34.46
CA ASP A 203 14.62 11.15 34.18
C ASP A 203 14.80 10.64 32.73
N ILE A 204 14.72 11.49 31.71
CA ILE A 204 15.16 11.15 30.32
C ILE A 204 16.63 11.56 30.07
N MET A 205 17.09 12.66 30.69
CA MET A 205 18.44 13.20 30.47
C MET A 205 19.55 12.38 31.15
N ASP A 206 19.26 11.71 32.27
CA ASP A 206 20.23 10.85 32.96
C ASP A 206 20.38 9.47 32.28
N GLN A 207 19.31 8.96 31.66
CA GLN A 207 19.36 7.75 30.84
C GLN A 207 20.19 7.95 29.55
N LEU A 208 20.12 9.12 28.92
CA LEU A 208 20.90 9.47 27.73
C LEU A 208 22.40 9.70 28.02
N LYS A 209 22.76 10.18 29.22
CA LYS A 209 24.17 10.32 29.64
C LYS A 209 24.83 8.97 29.89
N ASN A 210 24.14 8.05 30.55
CA ASN A 210 24.66 6.71 30.87
C ASN A 210 24.83 5.82 29.61
N ALA A 211 23.94 5.98 28.62
CA ALA A 211 24.06 5.30 27.34
C ALA A 211 25.29 5.78 26.53
N ARG A 212 25.64 7.07 26.63
CA ARG A 212 26.78 7.67 25.93
C ARG A 212 28.13 7.25 26.51
N GLU A 213 28.25 7.12 27.84
CA GLU A 213 29.48 6.62 28.48
C GLU A 213 29.72 5.12 28.22
N SER A 214 28.66 4.33 28.09
CA SER A 214 28.75 2.90 27.77
C SER A 214 29.25 2.65 26.33
N ILE A 215 28.92 3.54 25.38
CA ILE A 215 29.35 3.45 23.99
C ILE A 215 30.82 3.88 23.82
N LEU A 216 31.28 4.86 24.59
CA LEU A 216 32.68 5.33 24.55
C LEU A 216 33.67 4.29 25.09
N ASN A 217 33.27 3.46 26.05
CA ASN A 217 34.11 2.38 26.60
C ASN A 217 34.24 1.14 25.68
N LEU A 218 33.45 1.04 24.61
CA LEU A 218 33.49 -0.07 23.66
C LEU A 218 34.45 0.16 22.47
N ILE A 219 35.03 1.37 22.35
CA ILE A 219 35.82 1.77 21.17
C ILE A 219 37.34 1.68 21.41
N GLU A 220 37.81 1.42 22.63
CA GLU A 220 39.23 1.22 22.93
C GLU A 220 39.58 -0.24 23.24
N THR A 221 39.86 -1.06 22.21
CA THR A 221 40.91 -2.10 22.25
C THR A 221 41.18 -2.67 20.83
N PRO A 222 42.41 -2.55 20.29
CA PRO A 222 42.80 -3.12 19.01
C PRO A 222 43.65 -4.40 19.12
N ASN A 223 43.60 -5.24 18.07
CA ASN A 223 44.63 -6.15 17.48
C ASN A 223 44.04 -7.51 17.03
N GLU A 224 44.44 -8.21 15.96
CA GLU A 224 45.12 -7.94 14.69
C GLU A 224 45.00 -9.23 13.80
N ASN A 225 44.63 -9.06 12.52
CA ASN A 225 45.12 -9.72 11.30
C ASN A 225 45.15 -11.25 11.01
N ASP A 226 44.76 -12.19 11.87
CA ASP A 226 44.78 -13.64 11.49
C ASP A 226 43.40 -14.32 11.30
N LEU A 227 42.30 -13.69 11.73
CA LEU A 227 40.95 -14.28 11.61
C LEU A 227 40.29 -14.02 10.24
N GLU A 228 40.64 -12.91 9.59
CA GLU A 228 40.00 -12.42 8.37
C GLU A 228 40.43 -13.24 7.13
N LYS A 229 41.66 -13.75 7.13
CA LYS A 229 42.20 -14.61 6.06
C LYS A 229 41.58 -16.00 6.01
N LYS A 230 41.18 -16.56 7.17
CA LYS A 230 40.50 -17.86 7.26
C LYS A 230 39.02 -17.77 6.86
N ARG A 231 38.36 -16.65 7.16
CA ARG A 231 36.98 -16.38 6.72
C ARG A 231 36.88 -16.29 5.20
N LEU A 232 37.76 -15.51 4.57
CA LEU A 232 37.77 -15.36 3.11
C LEU A 232 38.07 -16.65 2.34
N GLN A 233 38.76 -17.62 2.94
CA GLN A 233 38.99 -18.95 2.33
C GLN A 233 37.78 -19.87 2.47
N GLN A 234 37.02 -19.74 3.56
CA GLN A 234 35.81 -20.51 3.80
C GLN A 234 34.65 -19.98 2.94
N ASP A 235 34.54 -18.66 2.79
CA ASP A 235 33.55 -18.01 1.92
C ASP A 235 33.73 -18.38 0.42
N LEU A 236 34.97 -18.71 0.00
CA LEU A 236 35.28 -19.13 -1.38
C LEU A 236 34.92 -20.60 -1.67
N GLU A 237 34.98 -21.47 -0.65
CA GLU A 237 34.53 -22.87 -0.74
C GLU A 237 33.00 -22.97 -0.69
N ASP A 238 32.33 -22.10 0.07
CA ASP A 238 30.87 -22.02 0.13
C ASP A 238 30.26 -21.49 -1.19
N LEU A 239 30.92 -20.51 -1.85
CA LEU A 239 30.53 -20.00 -3.18
C LEU A 239 30.62 -21.07 -4.28
N THR A 240 31.57 -22.00 -4.19
CA THR A 240 31.70 -23.11 -5.16
C THR A 240 30.73 -24.27 -4.89
N GLY A 241 30.23 -24.39 -3.66
CA GLY A 241 29.12 -25.30 -3.31
C GLY A 241 27.77 -24.82 -3.84
N ALA A 242 27.47 -23.52 -3.69
CA ALA A 242 26.20 -22.92 -4.14
C ALA A 242 26.01 -22.96 -5.67
N MET A 243 27.09 -22.87 -6.45
CA MET A 243 27.04 -23.02 -7.91
C MET A 243 26.71 -24.45 -8.38
N ARG A 244 26.78 -25.45 -7.49
CA ARG A 244 26.57 -26.86 -7.81
C ARG A 244 25.15 -27.36 -7.50
N GLU A 245 24.35 -26.59 -6.76
CA GLU A 245 22.96 -26.90 -6.41
C GLU A 245 21.92 -26.30 -7.38
N LEU A 246 22.34 -25.45 -8.33
CA LEU A 246 21.47 -24.73 -9.27
C LEU A 246 20.79 -25.61 -10.35
N ASP A 247 21.12 -26.90 -10.46
CA ASP A 247 20.65 -27.75 -11.56
C ASP A 247 19.64 -28.85 -11.18
N GLU A 248 19.33 -29.12 -9.90
CA GLU A 248 18.61 -30.37 -9.56
C GLU A 248 17.49 -30.34 -8.49
N SER A 249 16.87 -29.20 -8.13
CA SER A 249 15.65 -29.27 -7.29
C SER A 249 14.60 -28.19 -7.59
N GLY A 250 13.33 -28.55 -7.39
CA GLY A 250 12.13 -27.86 -7.90
C GLY A 250 12.08 -26.35 -7.68
N THR A 251 11.32 -25.65 -8.52
CA THR A 251 11.21 -24.18 -8.50
C THR A 251 10.76 -23.68 -7.14
N THR A 252 11.68 -23.07 -6.42
CA THR A 252 11.45 -22.54 -5.08
C THR A 252 10.68 -21.23 -5.18
N PHE A 253 9.99 -20.80 -4.11
CA PHE A 253 9.17 -19.57 -4.11
C PHE A 253 9.97 -18.35 -4.62
N ALA A 254 11.25 -18.26 -4.24
CA ALA A 254 12.20 -17.24 -4.67
C ALA A 254 12.57 -17.33 -6.16
N HIS A 255 12.62 -18.54 -6.72
CA HIS A 255 13.02 -18.77 -8.10
C HIS A 255 11.90 -18.45 -9.10
N SER A 256 10.66 -18.33 -8.61
CA SER A 256 9.45 -18.21 -9.43
C SER A 256 9.25 -16.82 -10.01
N PHE A 257 9.58 -15.76 -9.28
CA PHE A 257 9.42 -14.38 -9.77
C PHE A 257 10.34 -14.12 -10.97
N GLY A 258 9.76 -13.54 -12.03
CA GLY A 258 10.44 -13.20 -13.27
C GLY A 258 10.76 -14.41 -14.17
N ASN A 259 10.27 -15.60 -13.83
CA ASN A 259 10.41 -16.80 -14.66
C ASN A 259 9.26 -17.80 -14.38
N PHE A 260 8.01 -17.33 -14.39
CA PHE A 260 6.86 -18.18 -14.15
C PHE A 260 6.67 -19.20 -15.27
N SER A 261 6.41 -20.44 -14.87
CA SER A 261 5.92 -21.50 -15.76
C SER A 261 4.39 -21.56 -15.69
N PRO A 262 3.71 -22.00 -16.77
CA PRO A 262 2.27 -22.15 -16.76
C PRO A 262 1.78 -23.13 -15.69
N LEU A 263 0.67 -22.76 -15.05
CA LEU A 263 -0.14 -23.62 -14.20
C LEU A 263 -0.64 -24.83 -14.98
N ARG A 264 -0.90 -25.91 -14.24
CA ARG A 264 -1.73 -27.01 -14.68
C ARG A 264 -3.07 -26.51 -15.23
N GLN A 265 -3.40 -26.94 -16.45
CA GLN A 265 -4.55 -26.41 -17.20
C GLN A 265 -5.91 -26.72 -16.54
N ASP A 266 -5.99 -27.78 -15.74
CA ASP A 266 -7.17 -28.07 -14.93
C ASP A 266 -7.36 -27.07 -13.79
N LEU A 267 -6.28 -26.61 -13.14
CA LEU A 267 -6.35 -25.52 -12.15
C LEU A 267 -6.81 -24.21 -12.77
N VAL A 268 -6.31 -23.90 -13.97
CA VAL A 268 -6.74 -22.71 -14.71
C VAL A 268 -8.24 -22.77 -15.04
N ARG A 269 -8.76 -23.94 -15.44
CA ARG A 269 -10.20 -24.12 -15.74
C ARG A 269 -11.10 -23.99 -14.53
N ASP A 270 -10.59 -24.33 -13.34
CA ASP A 270 -11.31 -24.16 -12.08
C ASP A 270 -11.40 -22.69 -11.65
N LEU A 271 -10.59 -21.80 -12.25
CA LEU A 271 -10.71 -20.35 -12.09
C LEU A 271 -11.64 -19.79 -13.16
N ASP A 272 -12.75 -19.15 -12.75
CA ASP A 272 -13.71 -18.52 -13.66
C ASP A 272 -13.14 -17.17 -14.16
N ILE A 273 -12.19 -17.24 -15.10
CA ILE A 273 -11.48 -16.07 -15.67
C ILE A 273 -11.91 -15.84 -17.11
N ASN A 274 -12.43 -14.65 -17.40
CA ASN A 274 -12.71 -14.26 -18.79
C ASN A 274 -11.51 -13.51 -19.40
N ILE A 275 -10.59 -14.27 -20.01
CA ILE A 275 -9.39 -13.75 -20.67
C ILE A 275 -9.73 -12.82 -21.85
N GLN A 276 -10.82 -13.11 -22.57
CA GLN A 276 -11.24 -12.27 -23.69
C GLN A 276 -11.61 -10.86 -23.21
N ASN A 277 -12.39 -10.77 -22.14
CA ASN A 277 -12.77 -9.52 -21.50
C ASN A 277 -11.56 -8.73 -20.99
N LEU A 278 -10.61 -9.41 -20.34
CA LEU A 278 -9.35 -8.81 -19.91
C LEU A 278 -8.58 -8.20 -21.10
N ASN A 279 -8.43 -8.96 -22.19
CA ASN A 279 -7.75 -8.51 -23.40
C ASN A 279 -8.47 -7.34 -24.08
N THR A 280 -9.80 -7.37 -24.15
CA THR A 280 -10.61 -6.28 -24.69
C THR A 280 -10.44 -5.02 -23.86
N CYS A 281 -10.48 -5.12 -22.53
CA CYS A 281 -10.29 -3.97 -21.63
C CYS A 281 -8.92 -3.32 -21.81
N ILE A 282 -7.87 -4.11 -21.99
CA ILE A 282 -6.51 -3.60 -22.25
C ILE A 282 -6.44 -2.86 -23.59
N ALA A 283 -7.10 -3.39 -24.61
CA ALA A 283 -7.13 -2.79 -25.94
C ALA A 283 -7.93 -1.48 -25.95
N GLU A 284 -9.02 -1.40 -25.19
CA GLU A 284 -9.91 -0.23 -25.11
C GLU A 284 -9.40 0.85 -24.15
N ASN A 285 -8.73 0.47 -23.06
CA ASN A 285 -8.23 1.37 -22.01
C ASN A 285 -6.72 1.21 -21.78
N PRO A 286 -5.87 1.49 -22.78
CA PRO A 286 -4.41 1.34 -22.67
C PRO A 286 -3.78 2.16 -21.53
N GLU A 287 -4.43 3.23 -21.08
CA GLU A 287 -4.03 4.06 -19.95
C GLU A 287 -4.13 3.35 -18.59
N PHE A 288 -4.83 2.21 -18.51
CA PHE A 288 -4.90 1.44 -17.26
C PHE A 288 -3.58 0.75 -16.92
N LEU A 289 -2.67 0.61 -17.89
CA LEU A 289 -1.38 -0.07 -17.72
C LEU A 289 -0.31 0.86 -17.14
N ASP A 290 -0.39 1.09 -15.82
CA ASP A 290 0.78 1.54 -15.06
C ASP A 290 1.79 0.39 -14.85
N LEU A 291 2.96 0.69 -14.28
CA LEU A 291 4.02 -0.30 -14.07
C LEU A 291 3.56 -1.53 -13.27
N GLU A 292 2.72 -1.32 -12.25
CA GLU A 292 2.23 -2.38 -11.38
C GLU A 292 1.20 -3.26 -12.10
N ASN A 293 0.23 -2.64 -12.78
CA ASN A 293 -0.79 -3.34 -13.55
C ASN A 293 -0.16 -4.13 -14.70
N LEU A 294 0.88 -3.58 -15.34
CA LEU A 294 1.64 -4.26 -16.38
C LEU A 294 2.39 -5.47 -15.83
N PHE A 295 2.98 -5.35 -14.63
CA PHE A 295 3.62 -6.46 -13.94
C PHE A 295 2.62 -7.59 -13.64
N TYR A 296 1.46 -7.25 -13.06
CA TYR A 296 0.43 -8.26 -12.77
C TYR A 296 -0.08 -8.91 -14.04
N LEU A 297 -0.42 -8.13 -15.07
CA LEU A 297 -0.89 -8.64 -16.36
C LEU A 297 0.07 -9.66 -16.96
N ILE A 298 1.36 -9.29 -17.10
CA ILE A 298 2.36 -10.17 -17.71
C ILE A 298 2.53 -11.43 -16.87
N SER A 299 2.66 -11.30 -15.55
CA SER A 299 2.82 -12.45 -14.65
C SER A 299 1.61 -13.39 -14.71
N ILE A 300 0.38 -12.84 -14.75
CA ILE A 300 -0.86 -13.61 -14.86
C ILE A 300 -0.92 -14.36 -16.19
N MET A 301 -0.62 -13.71 -17.32
CA MET A 301 -0.64 -14.37 -18.63
C MET A 301 0.38 -15.53 -18.68
N ARG A 302 1.56 -15.33 -18.09
CA ARG A 302 2.60 -16.37 -17.96
C ARG A 302 2.13 -17.54 -17.08
N LEU A 303 1.53 -17.26 -15.93
CA LEU A 303 1.00 -18.27 -15.01
C LEU A 303 -0.21 -19.03 -15.59
N ILE A 304 -1.10 -18.37 -16.33
CA ILE A 304 -2.25 -19.02 -16.98
C ILE A 304 -1.82 -19.81 -18.22
N GLY A 305 -0.67 -19.48 -18.80
CA GLY A 305 -0.16 -20.10 -20.02
C GLY A 305 -0.80 -19.56 -21.29
N THR A 306 -1.19 -18.28 -21.29
CA THR A 306 -1.77 -17.59 -22.44
C THR A 306 -0.79 -16.56 -23.01
N ASP A 307 -0.96 -16.25 -24.29
CA ASP A 307 -0.14 -15.23 -24.96
C ASP A 307 -0.37 -13.85 -24.32
N ILE A 308 0.70 -13.10 -24.16
CA ILE A 308 0.65 -11.72 -23.68
C ILE A 308 0.04 -10.85 -24.80
N PRO A 309 -1.01 -10.05 -24.54
CA PRO A 309 -1.72 -9.29 -25.58
C PRO A 309 -0.95 -8.05 -26.10
N LEU A 310 0.35 -7.96 -25.80
CA LEU A 310 1.22 -6.83 -26.14
C LEU A 310 2.55 -7.36 -26.70
N SER A 311 3.09 -6.68 -27.71
CA SER A 311 4.44 -6.99 -28.21
C SER A 311 5.52 -6.51 -27.24
N ALA A 312 6.69 -7.15 -27.25
CA ALA A 312 7.82 -6.73 -26.42
C ALA A 312 8.19 -5.25 -26.62
N GLN A 313 8.20 -4.77 -27.86
CA GLN A 313 8.43 -3.36 -28.19
C GLN A 313 7.38 -2.44 -27.55
N LYS A 314 6.10 -2.85 -27.55
CA LYS A 314 5.04 -2.06 -26.93
C LYS A 314 5.19 -2.01 -25.42
N ILE A 315 5.57 -3.13 -24.80
CA ILE A 315 5.83 -3.20 -23.36
C ILE A 315 7.01 -2.28 -22.98
N GLU A 316 8.09 -2.31 -23.76
CA GLU A 316 9.21 -1.37 -23.60
C GLU A 316 8.78 0.10 -23.67
N GLU A 317 7.86 0.45 -24.58
CA GLU A 317 7.27 1.80 -24.63
C GLU A 317 6.49 2.15 -23.35
N TYR A 318 5.75 1.21 -22.77
CA TYR A 318 5.05 1.39 -21.50
C TYR A 318 6.00 1.54 -20.31
N LEU A 319 7.17 0.90 -20.34
CA LEU A 319 8.15 0.96 -19.25
C LEU A 319 8.91 2.30 -19.20
N LYS A 320 9.20 2.93 -20.36
CA LYS A 320 10.02 4.16 -20.44
C LYS A 320 9.57 5.30 -19.49
N PRO A 321 8.28 5.62 -19.35
CA PRO A 321 7.80 6.62 -18.40
C PRO A 321 8.10 6.32 -16.92
N PHE A 322 8.41 5.07 -16.59
CA PHE A 322 8.69 4.61 -15.23
C PHE A 322 10.18 4.42 -14.98
N VAL A 323 11.03 5.05 -15.79
CA VAL A 323 12.48 4.97 -15.64
C VAL A 323 13.07 6.37 -15.45
N ASN A 324 13.77 6.54 -14.34
CA ASN A 324 14.47 7.76 -13.99
C ASN A 324 15.93 7.43 -13.75
N THR A 325 16.84 8.15 -14.42
CA THR A 325 18.29 7.87 -14.38
C THR A 325 18.62 6.39 -14.59
N ARG A 326 17.95 5.73 -15.56
CA ARG A 326 18.11 4.29 -15.89
C ARG A 326 17.72 3.30 -14.78
N VAL A 327 17.01 3.75 -13.74
CA VAL A 327 16.49 2.94 -12.65
C VAL A 327 14.96 3.08 -12.61
N PHE A 328 14.23 2.02 -12.27
CA PHE A 328 12.77 2.09 -12.24
C PHE A 328 12.24 2.96 -11.09
N SER A 329 11.18 3.71 -11.38
CA SER A 329 10.43 4.58 -10.47
C SER A 329 8.91 4.33 -10.62
N SER A 330 8.12 4.88 -9.71
CA SER A 330 6.66 4.78 -9.76
C SER A 330 6.00 5.71 -10.80
N GLY A 331 6.78 6.53 -11.52
CA GLY A 331 6.27 7.49 -12.51
C GLY A 331 7.33 8.47 -13.02
N ILE A 332 6.97 9.23 -14.05
CA ILE A 332 7.88 10.08 -14.86
C ILE A 332 8.71 11.06 -14.01
N TYR A 333 8.14 11.58 -12.93
CA TYR A 333 8.81 12.55 -12.05
C TYR A 333 9.12 11.98 -10.66
N HIS A 334 8.92 10.68 -10.47
CA HIS A 334 9.12 10.03 -9.18
C HIS A 334 10.57 9.57 -9.04
N LYS A 335 11.03 9.51 -7.79
CA LYS A 335 12.34 8.93 -7.48
C LYS A 335 12.29 7.40 -7.66
N PRO A 336 13.42 6.77 -8.00
CA PRO A 336 13.53 5.32 -7.95
C PRO A 336 13.11 4.74 -6.60
N ASN A 337 12.49 3.57 -6.61
CA ASN A 337 12.11 2.85 -5.40
C ASN A 337 12.21 1.32 -5.61
N PRO A 338 12.46 0.52 -4.56
CA PRO A 338 12.62 -0.92 -4.68
C PRO A 338 11.43 -1.67 -5.31
N ILE A 339 10.20 -1.28 -5.01
CA ILE A 339 8.99 -1.97 -5.52
C ILE A 339 8.89 -1.82 -7.04
N SER A 340 9.09 -0.61 -7.55
CA SER A 340 9.12 -0.36 -9.00
C SER A 340 10.24 -1.12 -9.70
N ASN A 341 11.41 -1.26 -9.06
CA ASN A 341 12.50 -2.09 -9.61
C ASN A 341 12.14 -3.58 -9.63
N ALA A 342 11.50 -4.10 -8.58
CA ALA A 342 11.01 -5.48 -8.58
C ALA A 342 10.00 -5.74 -9.72
N TYR A 343 9.03 -4.83 -9.91
CA TYR A 343 8.06 -4.93 -10.99
C TYR A 343 8.71 -4.85 -12.38
N GLY A 344 9.53 -3.82 -12.62
CA GLY A 344 10.19 -3.60 -13.90
C GLY A 344 11.14 -4.74 -14.29
N LEU A 345 12.00 -5.19 -13.36
CA LEU A 345 12.90 -6.33 -13.60
C LEU A 345 12.12 -7.62 -13.84
N SER A 346 11.02 -7.86 -13.11
CA SER A 346 10.19 -9.04 -13.31
C SER A 346 9.59 -9.04 -14.72
N ILE A 347 9.06 -7.91 -15.19
CA ILE A 347 8.52 -7.76 -16.55
C ILE A 347 9.59 -8.09 -17.59
N LEU A 348 10.78 -7.48 -17.48
CA LEU A 348 11.87 -7.70 -18.43
C LEU A 348 12.37 -9.15 -18.42
N SER A 349 12.36 -9.79 -17.24
CA SER A 349 12.77 -11.18 -17.05
C SER A 349 11.76 -12.16 -17.65
N GLU A 350 10.46 -12.00 -17.40
CA GLU A 350 9.39 -12.84 -17.98
C GLU A 350 9.37 -12.82 -19.51
N LEU A 351 9.73 -11.67 -20.09
CA LEU A 351 9.81 -11.49 -21.54
C LEU A 351 11.16 -11.92 -22.11
N ASN A 352 12.13 -12.28 -21.26
CA ASN A 352 13.50 -12.60 -21.62
C ASN A 352 14.20 -11.50 -22.44
N ILE A 353 13.96 -10.23 -22.08
CA ILE A 353 14.55 -9.04 -22.75
C ILE A 353 15.47 -8.22 -21.84
N ILE A 354 15.58 -8.57 -20.57
CA ILE A 354 16.40 -7.86 -19.57
C ILE A 354 17.86 -7.65 -19.99
N ASP A 355 18.44 -8.60 -20.73
CA ASP A 355 19.84 -8.54 -21.19
C ASP A 355 20.04 -7.67 -22.44
N ASN A 356 18.95 -7.31 -23.13
CA ASN A 356 18.98 -6.65 -24.44
C ASN A 356 18.29 -5.27 -24.44
N THR A 357 17.81 -4.80 -23.29
CA THR A 357 17.08 -3.54 -23.20
C THR A 357 18.03 -2.38 -22.86
N ASP A 358 17.90 -1.28 -23.59
CA ASP A 358 18.67 -0.04 -23.34
C ASP A 358 17.94 0.91 -22.36
N ILE A 359 16.77 0.51 -21.86
CA ILE A 359 15.91 1.38 -21.06
C ILE A 359 16.49 1.57 -19.66
N VAL A 360 17.10 0.52 -19.10
CA VAL A 360 17.63 0.50 -17.74
C VAL A 360 19.09 0.05 -17.72
N ASP A 361 19.77 0.32 -16.61
CA ASP A 361 21.13 -0.11 -16.37
C ASP A 361 21.14 -1.03 -15.14
N LEU A 362 21.48 -2.31 -15.34
CA LEU A 362 21.42 -3.31 -14.27
C LEU A 362 22.43 -3.01 -13.15
N LEU A 363 23.54 -2.35 -13.45
CA LEU A 363 24.53 -1.97 -12.44
C LEU A 363 24.02 -0.78 -11.63
N ASP A 364 23.40 0.22 -12.26
CA ASP A 364 22.79 1.34 -11.54
C ASP A 364 21.65 0.86 -10.62
N ILE A 365 20.85 -0.10 -11.10
CA ILE A 365 19.78 -0.71 -10.29
C ILE A 365 20.38 -1.51 -9.12
N GLU A 366 21.40 -2.34 -9.36
CA GLU A 366 22.10 -3.07 -8.30
C GLU A 366 22.62 -2.13 -7.21
N MET A 367 23.37 -1.10 -7.61
CA MET A 367 23.93 -0.11 -6.69
C MET A 367 22.83 0.60 -5.89
N PHE A 368 21.72 0.95 -6.54
CA PHE A 368 20.57 1.56 -5.89
C PHE A 368 19.96 0.63 -4.82
N LEU A 369 19.67 -0.62 -5.18
CA LEU A 369 19.03 -1.59 -4.28
C LEU A 369 19.94 -1.98 -3.12
N GLU A 370 21.23 -2.18 -3.38
CA GLU A 370 22.26 -2.44 -2.36
C GLU A 370 22.35 -1.29 -1.35
N ASN A 371 22.20 -0.04 -1.80
CA ASN A 371 22.18 1.13 -0.93
C ASN A 371 20.88 1.24 -0.12
N GLU A 372 19.73 0.92 -0.70
CA GLU A 372 18.45 0.88 0.03
C GLU A 372 18.42 -0.26 1.07
N PHE A 373 19.24 -1.30 0.89
CA PHE A 373 19.28 -2.50 1.72
C PHE A 373 20.51 -2.61 2.63
N ILE A 374 21.15 -1.49 2.99
CA ILE A 374 22.35 -1.48 3.87
C ILE A 374 22.03 -2.00 5.27
N SER A 375 20.85 -1.66 5.80
CA SER A 375 20.39 -2.09 7.12
C SER A 375 18.95 -2.56 7.02
N PHE A 376 18.66 -3.71 7.60
CA PHE A 376 17.31 -4.22 7.68
C PHE A 376 16.48 -3.37 8.66
N ILE A 377 15.37 -2.80 8.18
CA ILE A 377 14.43 -2.03 9.00
C ILE A 377 13.13 -2.84 9.12
N PRO A 378 12.78 -3.36 10.31
CA PRO A 378 11.58 -4.15 10.52
C PRO A 378 10.29 -3.54 9.98
N GLU A 379 10.12 -2.24 10.16
CA GLU A 379 8.95 -1.46 9.76
C GLU A 379 8.83 -1.34 8.23
N LYS A 380 9.87 -1.69 7.48
CA LYS A 380 9.91 -1.68 6.01
C LYS A 380 9.86 -3.09 5.41
N LEU A 381 9.26 -4.05 6.11
CA LEU A 381 9.26 -5.46 5.71
C LEU A 381 8.80 -5.70 4.26
N ILE A 382 7.72 -5.05 3.81
CA ILE A 382 7.22 -5.16 2.43
C ILE A 382 8.26 -4.62 1.44
N LEU A 383 8.88 -3.48 1.76
CA LEU A 383 9.93 -2.91 0.93
C LEU A 383 11.13 -3.86 0.84
N ASN A 384 11.56 -4.41 1.98
CA ASN A 384 12.66 -5.36 2.09
C ASN A 384 12.40 -6.61 1.23
N PHE A 385 11.18 -7.13 1.27
CA PHE A 385 10.75 -8.24 0.44
C PHE A 385 10.91 -7.94 -1.06
N TYR A 386 10.42 -6.79 -1.54
CA TYR A 386 10.57 -6.41 -2.95
C TYR A 386 12.02 -6.09 -3.33
N THR A 387 12.80 -5.48 -2.45
CA THR A 387 14.23 -5.25 -2.66
C THR A 387 14.96 -6.58 -2.89
N LEU A 388 14.69 -7.60 -2.06
CA LEU A 388 15.30 -8.91 -2.21
C LEU A 388 14.84 -9.64 -3.48
N ILE A 389 13.57 -9.53 -3.87
CA ILE A 389 13.12 -10.06 -5.17
C ILE A 389 13.94 -9.44 -6.30
N ALA A 390 14.07 -8.11 -6.31
CA ALA A 390 14.81 -7.40 -7.35
C ALA A 390 16.29 -7.83 -7.37
N LEU A 391 16.95 -7.92 -6.21
CA LEU A 391 18.33 -8.40 -6.11
C LEU A 391 18.46 -9.86 -6.59
N LYS A 392 17.52 -10.74 -6.26
CA LYS A 392 17.52 -12.13 -6.75
C LYS A 392 17.32 -12.24 -8.26
N LEU A 393 16.55 -11.34 -8.87
CA LEU A 393 16.43 -11.28 -10.33
C LEU A 393 17.75 -10.87 -10.99
N LEU A 394 18.47 -9.91 -10.40
CA LEU A 394 19.79 -9.50 -10.87
C LEU A 394 20.83 -10.62 -10.69
N GLU A 395 20.83 -11.31 -9.54
CA GLU A 395 21.72 -12.45 -9.27
C GLU A 395 21.56 -13.55 -10.33
N LYS A 396 20.32 -13.90 -10.69
CA LYS A 396 20.03 -14.87 -11.77
C LYS A 396 20.58 -14.45 -13.14
N LYS A 397 20.87 -13.15 -13.32
CA LYS A 397 21.45 -12.58 -14.54
C LYS A 397 22.96 -12.38 -14.45
N GLY A 398 23.58 -12.82 -13.36
CA GLY A 398 25.03 -12.82 -13.18
C GLY A 398 25.59 -11.58 -12.48
N ASN A 399 24.72 -10.71 -11.95
CA ASN A 399 25.14 -9.61 -11.08
C ASN A 399 25.71 -10.14 -9.75
N ILE A 400 26.67 -9.40 -9.18
CA ILE A 400 27.35 -9.81 -7.94
C ILE A 400 26.64 -9.16 -6.75
N ILE A 401 25.71 -9.91 -6.16
CA ILE A 401 24.94 -9.44 -5.01
C ILE A 401 25.70 -9.74 -3.71
N ARG A 402 25.72 -8.80 -2.77
CA ARG A 402 26.39 -9.01 -1.47
C ARG A 402 25.58 -9.98 -0.61
N ASP A 403 26.27 -10.86 0.11
CA ASP A 403 25.63 -11.77 1.07
C ASP A 403 24.82 -11.00 2.14
N LYS A 404 23.59 -11.46 2.38
CA LYS A 404 22.62 -10.90 3.34
C LYS A 404 22.41 -11.80 4.56
N ASN A 405 23.18 -12.87 4.72
CA ASN A 405 23.09 -13.82 5.84
C ASN A 405 23.21 -13.16 7.22
N ASN A 406 23.93 -12.03 7.31
CA ASN A 406 24.02 -11.23 8.54
C ASN A 406 22.67 -10.71 9.05
N LEU A 407 21.68 -10.53 8.16
CA LEU A 407 20.33 -10.04 8.51
C LEU A 407 19.41 -11.13 9.08
N LEU A 408 19.73 -12.42 8.86
CA LEU A 408 18.86 -13.55 9.23
C LEU A 408 18.59 -13.62 10.74
N LYS A 409 19.57 -13.25 11.56
CA LYS A 409 19.42 -13.30 13.02
C LYS A 409 18.32 -12.35 13.48
N GLU A 410 18.31 -11.13 12.94
CA GLU A 410 17.32 -10.10 13.25
C GLU A 410 15.94 -10.50 12.74
N LEU A 411 15.86 -10.95 11.48
CA LEU A 411 14.64 -11.47 10.86
C LEU A 411 14.01 -12.58 11.70
N ILE A 412 14.74 -13.65 12.00
CA ILE A 412 14.17 -14.80 12.74
C ILE A 412 13.72 -14.41 14.16
N SER A 413 14.38 -13.42 14.76
CA SER A 413 14.01 -12.92 16.09
C SER A 413 12.78 -12.01 16.09
N MET A 414 12.38 -11.52 14.91
CA MET A 414 11.24 -10.65 14.74
C MET A 414 9.92 -11.37 14.96
N ASP A 415 9.05 -10.71 15.72
CA ASP A 415 7.66 -11.12 15.86
C ASP A 415 6.74 -10.14 15.14
N VAL A 416 6.48 -10.42 13.85
CA VAL A 416 5.56 -9.61 13.04
C VAL A 416 4.13 -9.62 13.57
N THR A 417 3.76 -10.57 14.43
CA THR A 417 2.42 -10.60 15.04
C THR A 417 2.22 -9.50 16.07
N THR A 418 3.30 -8.88 16.54
CA THR A 418 3.31 -7.76 17.48
C THR A 418 3.42 -6.41 16.80
N PHE A 419 3.54 -6.38 15.46
CA PHE A 419 3.67 -5.14 14.73
C PHE A 419 2.45 -4.23 14.96
N PRO A 420 2.69 -2.94 15.20
CA PRO A 420 1.61 -1.96 15.11
C PRO A 420 1.03 -2.00 13.70
N ASP A 421 -0.31 -2.05 13.56
CA ASP A 421 -1.01 -2.00 12.27
C ASP A 421 -0.89 -3.24 11.37
N LYS A 422 -0.72 -4.43 11.97
CA LYS A 422 -0.57 -5.71 11.25
C LYS A 422 -1.68 -6.04 10.24
N SER A 423 -1.29 -6.33 9.01
CA SER A 423 -2.03 -7.14 8.04
C SER A 423 -1.48 -8.57 8.13
N ILE A 424 -2.00 -9.35 9.09
CA ILE A 424 -1.40 -10.63 9.51
C ILE A 424 -0.99 -11.53 8.33
N PRO A 425 -1.84 -11.80 7.30
CA PRO A 425 -1.42 -12.65 6.20
C PRO A 425 -0.33 -12.02 5.32
N LEU A 426 -0.36 -10.71 5.09
CA LEU A 426 0.66 -10.03 4.30
C LEU A 426 2.00 -9.97 5.04
N ASP A 427 1.99 -9.58 6.31
CA ASP A 427 3.21 -9.43 7.10
C ASP A 427 3.90 -10.77 7.33
N ILE A 428 3.14 -11.82 7.67
CA ILE A 428 3.67 -13.18 7.80
C ILE A 428 4.27 -13.66 6.48
N LEU A 429 3.56 -13.46 5.36
CA LEU A 429 4.04 -13.85 4.04
C LEU A 429 5.35 -13.14 3.70
N CYS A 430 5.40 -11.81 3.79
CA CYS A 430 6.60 -11.03 3.50
C CYS A 430 7.75 -11.43 4.43
N HIS A 431 7.48 -11.75 5.69
CA HIS A 431 8.51 -12.20 6.62
C HIS A 431 9.12 -13.54 6.25
N LEU A 432 8.27 -14.57 6.08
CA LEU A 432 8.74 -15.90 5.70
C LEU A 432 9.43 -15.89 4.34
N ALA A 433 8.85 -15.17 3.38
CA ALA A 433 9.44 -15.02 2.06
C ALA A 433 10.81 -14.33 2.10
N THR A 434 10.97 -13.26 2.90
CA THR A 434 12.25 -12.57 3.09
C THR A 434 13.32 -13.50 3.66
N ILE A 435 12.98 -14.32 4.67
CA ILE A 435 13.91 -15.32 5.23
C ILE A 435 14.33 -16.32 4.15
N LYS A 436 13.36 -16.88 3.41
CA LYS A 436 13.59 -17.88 2.38
C LYS A 436 14.33 -17.32 1.15
N LEU A 437 14.15 -16.03 0.83
CA LEU A 437 14.90 -15.32 -0.21
C LEU A 437 16.38 -15.14 0.17
N ILE A 438 16.70 -14.93 1.44
CA ILE A 438 18.10 -14.82 1.89
C ILE A 438 18.74 -16.21 1.99
N GLN A 439 18.08 -17.14 2.68
CA GLN A 439 18.57 -18.50 2.86
C GLN A 439 17.39 -19.47 2.86
N GLU A 440 17.25 -20.22 1.77
CA GLU A 440 16.10 -21.09 1.56
C GLU A 440 16.01 -22.23 2.59
N SER A 441 17.14 -22.89 2.87
CA SER A 441 17.23 -23.99 3.84
C SER A 441 17.16 -23.55 5.30
N ARG A 442 16.85 -22.27 5.57
CA ARG A 442 16.86 -21.73 6.93
C ARG A 442 15.80 -22.37 7.81
N ASP A 443 16.23 -22.80 9.00
CA ASP A 443 15.33 -23.32 10.02
C ASP A 443 14.42 -22.20 10.57
N ILE A 444 13.12 -22.37 10.34
CA ILE A 444 12.03 -21.50 10.79
C ILE A 444 11.14 -22.17 11.85
N THR A 445 11.60 -23.26 12.49
CA THR A 445 10.81 -24.07 13.44
C THR A 445 10.15 -23.23 14.53
N ARG A 446 10.83 -22.19 15.03
CA ARG A 446 10.26 -21.27 16.03
C ARG A 446 9.05 -20.49 15.53
N LEU A 447 9.02 -20.15 14.23
CA LEU A 447 7.96 -19.37 13.60
C LEU A 447 6.75 -20.24 13.21
N LYS A 448 6.99 -21.53 12.88
CA LYS A 448 5.97 -22.48 12.41
C LYS A 448 4.71 -22.47 13.26
N ASN A 449 4.84 -22.72 14.57
CA ASN A 449 3.69 -22.81 15.46
C ASN A 449 2.96 -21.47 15.64
N ILE A 450 3.70 -20.35 15.70
CA ILE A 450 3.14 -19.02 15.92
C ILE A 450 2.31 -18.61 14.70
N TYR A 451 2.90 -18.67 13.51
CA TYR A 451 2.23 -18.22 12.29
C TYR A 451 1.11 -19.14 11.84
N TYR A 452 1.25 -20.45 12.09
CA TYR A 452 0.16 -21.38 11.89
C TYR A 452 -1.04 -21.09 12.80
N SER A 453 -0.79 -20.77 14.08
CA SER A 453 -1.85 -20.39 15.01
C SER A 453 -2.56 -19.11 14.59
N GLU A 454 -1.81 -18.09 14.17
CA GLU A 454 -2.38 -16.84 13.68
C GLU A 454 -3.25 -17.08 12.43
N LEU A 455 -2.78 -17.91 11.49
CA LEU A 455 -3.53 -18.26 10.29
C LEU A 455 -4.83 -19.01 10.63
N LYS A 456 -4.79 -19.96 11.57
CA LYS A 456 -6.00 -20.65 12.05
C LYS A 456 -6.99 -19.70 12.71
N ASN A 457 -6.51 -18.72 13.49
CA ASN A 457 -7.37 -17.72 14.13
C ASN A 457 -8.04 -16.79 13.11
N ALA A 458 -7.39 -16.58 11.94
CA ALA A 458 -7.93 -15.78 10.86
C ALA A 458 -8.90 -16.55 9.94
N LEU A 459 -8.91 -17.90 10.03
CA LEU A 459 -9.82 -18.76 9.27
C LEU A 459 -11.27 -18.55 9.72
N LYS A 460 -12.17 -18.55 8.75
CA LYS A 460 -13.60 -18.36 8.93
C LYS A 460 -14.39 -19.63 8.60
N ASP A 461 -15.65 -19.67 9.01
CA ASP A 461 -16.52 -20.83 8.83
C ASP A 461 -16.77 -21.20 7.36
N ASP A 462 -16.62 -20.22 6.44
CA ASP A 462 -16.70 -20.42 4.99
C ASP A 462 -15.40 -20.98 4.38
N GLY A 463 -14.37 -21.23 5.19
CA GLY A 463 -13.06 -21.72 4.76
C GLY A 463 -12.11 -20.63 4.28
N SER A 464 -12.50 -19.35 4.34
CA SER A 464 -11.65 -18.22 3.95
C SER A 464 -10.75 -17.74 5.09
N VAL A 465 -9.69 -17.01 4.75
CA VAL A 465 -8.97 -16.15 5.69
C VAL A 465 -9.58 -14.75 5.61
N ASN A 466 -10.04 -14.22 6.74
CA ASN A 466 -10.62 -12.87 6.85
C ASN A 466 -11.78 -12.56 5.86
N HIS A 467 -12.52 -13.57 5.37
CA HIS A 467 -13.55 -13.39 4.33
C HIS A 467 -13.04 -12.77 3.02
N ASN A 468 -11.74 -12.91 2.71
CA ASN A 468 -11.12 -12.32 1.53
C ASN A 468 -10.31 -13.33 0.72
N LEU A 469 -10.45 -13.28 -0.60
CA LEU A 469 -9.74 -14.15 -1.54
C LEU A 469 -8.21 -13.94 -1.54
N THR A 470 -7.76 -12.68 -1.48
CA THR A 470 -6.34 -12.32 -1.44
C THR A 470 -5.68 -12.86 -0.17
N ASP A 471 -6.31 -12.68 0.99
CA ASP A 471 -5.78 -13.17 2.26
C ASP A 471 -5.81 -14.71 2.32
N SER A 472 -6.79 -15.34 1.69
CA SER A 472 -6.84 -16.81 1.56
C SER A 472 -5.70 -17.34 0.69
N ALA A 473 -5.41 -16.67 -0.43
CA ALA A 473 -4.27 -16.99 -1.30
C ALA A 473 -2.92 -16.78 -0.59
N ARG A 474 -2.78 -15.70 0.18
CA ARG A 474 -1.61 -15.49 1.04
C ARG A 474 -1.50 -16.57 2.12
N GLY A 475 -2.62 -16.96 2.73
CA GLY A 475 -2.70 -18.06 3.70
C GLY A 475 -2.14 -19.37 3.14
N LEU A 476 -2.50 -19.71 1.90
CA LEU A 476 -1.94 -20.84 1.17
C LEU A 476 -0.42 -20.74 1.00
N LEU A 477 0.09 -19.60 0.53
CA LEU A 477 1.52 -19.37 0.38
C LEU A 477 2.27 -19.47 1.72
N ILE A 478 1.69 -18.94 2.80
CA ILE A 478 2.24 -19.07 4.16
C ILE A 478 2.36 -20.55 4.53
N LEU A 479 1.31 -21.36 4.33
CA LEU A 479 1.34 -22.79 4.65
C LEU A 479 2.44 -23.53 3.88
N LYS A 480 2.64 -23.19 2.61
CA LYS A 480 3.74 -23.74 1.80
C LYS A 480 5.09 -23.35 2.38
N LEU A 481 5.30 -22.07 2.71
CA LEU A 481 6.56 -21.55 3.25
C LEU A 481 6.87 -22.06 4.66
N LEU A 482 5.86 -22.47 5.44
CA LEU A 482 6.05 -23.03 6.77
C LEU A 482 6.57 -24.48 6.76
N GLU A 483 6.59 -25.17 5.62
CA GLU A 483 7.17 -26.53 5.46
C GLU A 483 6.74 -27.49 6.58
N LEU A 484 5.44 -27.58 6.83
CA LEU A 484 4.88 -28.35 7.94
C LEU A 484 4.72 -29.84 7.58
N ASP A 485 5.14 -30.76 8.45
CA ASP A 485 5.16 -32.21 8.21
C ASP A 485 3.78 -32.89 8.33
N ASN A 486 3.00 -33.05 7.25
CA ASN A 486 1.84 -33.98 7.08
C ASN A 486 0.42 -33.73 7.70
N PRO A 487 0.10 -32.77 8.61
CA PRO A 487 -1.29 -32.57 9.09
C PRO A 487 -2.05 -31.41 8.41
N ASN A 488 -1.53 -30.82 7.34
CA ASN A 488 -2.08 -29.57 6.78
C ASN A 488 -2.89 -29.74 5.50
N GLU A 489 -3.04 -30.97 5.01
CA GLU A 489 -3.83 -31.23 3.81
C GLU A 489 -5.27 -30.72 3.94
N GLU A 490 -5.90 -30.83 5.11
CA GLU A 490 -7.28 -30.38 5.32
C GLU A 490 -7.41 -28.85 5.21
N LEU A 491 -6.48 -28.11 5.81
CA LEU A 491 -6.49 -26.64 5.76
C LEU A 491 -6.13 -26.14 4.34
N ILE A 492 -5.14 -26.76 3.70
CA ILE A 492 -4.78 -26.46 2.31
C ILE A 492 -5.97 -26.73 1.39
N ARG A 493 -6.60 -27.90 1.50
CA ARG A 493 -7.80 -28.26 0.70
C ARG A 493 -8.95 -27.28 0.94
N THR A 494 -9.20 -26.91 2.19
CA THR A 494 -10.24 -25.92 2.55
C THR A 494 -10.00 -24.60 1.84
N LEU A 495 -8.78 -24.06 1.91
CA LEU A 495 -8.42 -22.80 1.28
C LEU A 495 -8.42 -22.89 -0.26
N VAL A 496 -7.91 -23.98 -0.84
CA VAL A 496 -7.95 -24.24 -2.29
C VAL A 496 -9.41 -24.29 -2.77
N ASN A 497 -10.29 -24.99 -2.06
CA ASN A 497 -11.71 -25.09 -2.40
C ASN A 497 -12.40 -23.73 -2.31
N TYR A 498 -12.12 -22.95 -1.27
CA TYR A 498 -12.64 -21.58 -1.14
C TYR A 498 -12.19 -20.72 -2.33
N ILE A 499 -10.89 -20.72 -2.65
CA ILE A 499 -10.33 -19.95 -3.76
C ILE A 499 -10.98 -20.35 -5.08
N LYS A 500 -11.03 -21.64 -5.41
CA LYS A 500 -11.63 -22.13 -6.67
C LYS A 500 -13.11 -21.73 -6.78
N SER A 501 -13.88 -21.92 -5.71
CA SER A 501 -15.33 -21.61 -5.72
C SER A 501 -15.67 -20.12 -5.74
N HIS A 502 -14.77 -19.24 -5.31
CA HIS A 502 -14.98 -17.79 -5.21
C HIS A 502 -14.13 -16.97 -6.21
N SER A 503 -13.33 -17.63 -7.05
CA SER A 503 -12.54 -16.97 -8.09
C SER A 503 -13.42 -16.67 -9.30
N ARG A 504 -13.78 -15.39 -9.45
CA ARG A 504 -14.52 -14.85 -10.59
C ARG A 504 -13.86 -13.56 -11.03
N PHE A 505 -13.23 -13.60 -12.20
CA PHE A 505 -12.37 -12.52 -12.67
C PHE A 505 -12.70 -12.11 -14.10
N PHE A 506 -12.84 -10.80 -14.30
CA PHE A 506 -13.16 -10.12 -15.54
C PHE A 506 -14.48 -10.58 -16.17
N ILE A 507 -15.41 -11.08 -15.33
CA ILE A 507 -16.76 -11.46 -15.74
C ILE A 507 -17.62 -10.20 -15.87
N GLU A 508 -18.60 -10.21 -16.78
CA GLU A 508 -19.52 -9.08 -17.00
C GLU A 508 -20.14 -8.61 -15.68
N ASN A 509 -19.93 -7.33 -15.38
CA ASN A 509 -20.54 -6.68 -14.22
C ASN A 509 -22.00 -6.29 -14.52
N PRO A 510 -22.89 -6.27 -13.51
CA PRO A 510 -24.22 -5.70 -13.67
C PRO A 510 -24.11 -4.26 -14.20
N PRO A 511 -24.96 -3.84 -15.16
CA PRO A 511 -24.82 -2.55 -15.86
C PRO A 511 -24.91 -1.31 -14.95
N ASN A 512 -25.28 -1.47 -13.69
CA ASN A 512 -25.44 -0.40 -12.71
C ASN A 512 -24.31 -0.34 -11.67
N ASN A 513 -23.26 -1.16 -11.77
CA ASN A 513 -22.14 -1.09 -10.84
C ASN A 513 -21.18 0.05 -11.22
N VAL A 514 -21.05 1.05 -10.35
CA VAL A 514 -20.20 2.23 -10.56
C VAL A 514 -18.71 1.90 -10.40
N PHE A 515 -18.36 0.91 -9.58
CA PHE A 515 -16.98 0.40 -9.44
C PHE A 515 -16.82 -0.88 -10.29
N ASN A 516 -16.33 -0.72 -11.51
CA ASN A 516 -16.25 -1.78 -12.51
C ASN A 516 -14.90 -1.75 -13.23
N TRP A 517 -14.21 -2.89 -13.28
CA TRP A 517 -12.93 -3.08 -13.95
C TRP A 517 -12.91 -2.67 -15.43
N GLN A 518 -14.06 -2.65 -16.10
CA GLN A 518 -14.17 -2.24 -17.51
C GLN A 518 -13.86 -0.76 -17.74
N ASN A 519 -14.23 0.10 -16.77
CA ASN A 519 -14.24 1.56 -16.95
C ASN A 519 -13.50 2.30 -15.83
N ASP A 520 -13.04 1.60 -14.79
CA ASP A 520 -12.32 2.17 -13.65
C ASP A 520 -10.95 1.49 -13.47
N GLN A 521 -9.87 2.27 -13.58
CA GLN A 521 -8.49 1.77 -13.49
C GLN A 521 -8.18 1.14 -12.11
N LEU A 522 -8.79 1.64 -11.04
CA LEU A 522 -8.57 1.12 -9.70
C LEU A 522 -9.29 -0.21 -9.52
N ALA A 523 -10.53 -0.33 -9.99
CA ALA A 523 -11.24 -1.60 -10.01
C ALA A 523 -10.46 -2.65 -10.81
N PHE A 524 -9.95 -2.26 -11.99
CA PHE A 524 -9.09 -3.09 -12.82
C PHE A 524 -7.82 -3.55 -12.08
N LYS A 525 -7.14 -2.63 -11.39
CA LYS A 525 -5.95 -2.92 -10.56
C LYS A 525 -6.26 -3.91 -9.44
N VAL A 526 -7.34 -3.70 -8.70
CA VAL A 526 -7.76 -4.58 -7.60
C VAL A 526 -7.99 -5.99 -8.11
N GLU A 527 -8.67 -6.12 -9.25
CA GLU A 527 -8.99 -7.40 -9.86
C GLU A 527 -7.75 -8.14 -10.37
N LEU A 528 -6.83 -7.43 -11.04
CA LEU A 528 -5.52 -7.98 -11.42
C LEU A 528 -4.73 -8.44 -10.20
N ARG A 529 -4.66 -7.62 -9.14
CA ARG A 529 -3.90 -7.97 -7.93
C ARG A 529 -4.48 -9.23 -7.26
N MET A 530 -5.81 -9.31 -7.15
CA MET A 530 -6.48 -10.50 -6.59
C MET A 530 -6.17 -11.75 -7.42
N LEU A 531 -6.31 -11.66 -8.75
CA LEU A 531 -6.02 -12.78 -9.64
C LEU A 531 -4.56 -13.21 -9.58
N PHE A 532 -3.62 -12.26 -9.55
CA PHE A 532 -2.19 -12.56 -9.43
C PHE A 532 -1.89 -13.39 -8.18
N TRP A 533 -2.38 -12.99 -7.00
CA TRP A 533 -2.13 -13.73 -5.76
C TRP A 533 -2.77 -15.12 -5.78
N VAL A 534 -3.96 -15.25 -6.37
CA VAL A 534 -4.62 -16.56 -6.56
C VAL A 534 -3.78 -17.47 -7.47
N CYS A 535 -3.38 -17.00 -8.64
CA CYS A 535 -2.55 -17.77 -9.56
C CYS A 535 -1.21 -18.17 -8.92
N LEU A 536 -0.56 -17.24 -8.23
CA LEU A 536 0.71 -17.51 -7.54
C LEU A 536 0.54 -18.55 -6.43
N ALA A 537 -0.53 -18.47 -5.64
CA ALA A 537 -0.81 -19.43 -4.58
C ALA A 537 -1.02 -20.85 -5.12
N LEU A 538 -1.83 -20.99 -6.18
CA LEU A 538 -2.07 -22.27 -6.82
C LEU A 538 -0.80 -22.83 -7.49
N TYR A 539 0.01 -21.97 -8.09
CA TYR A 539 1.29 -22.35 -8.72
C TYR A 539 2.27 -22.98 -7.72
N GLN A 540 2.30 -22.48 -6.49
CA GLN A 540 3.20 -22.98 -5.44
C GLN A 540 2.69 -24.26 -4.76
N ILE A 541 1.43 -24.66 -4.97
CA ILE A 541 0.74 -25.76 -4.26
C ILE A 541 0.31 -26.88 -5.21
N ASP A 542 0.72 -26.83 -6.48
CA ASP A 542 0.28 -27.74 -7.55
C ASP A 542 0.44 -29.25 -7.19
N ASP A 543 1.41 -29.59 -6.33
CA ASP A 543 1.63 -30.94 -5.80
C ASP A 543 0.47 -31.50 -4.93
N PHE A 544 -0.42 -30.64 -4.41
CA PHE A 544 -1.50 -31.01 -3.47
C PHE A 544 -2.90 -31.01 -4.11
N SER A 545 -2.99 -30.75 -5.42
CA SER A 545 -4.26 -30.47 -6.12
C SER A 545 -4.70 -31.50 -7.17
#